data_AF-A0A356YXE9-F1
#
_entry.id   AF-A0A356YXE9-F1
#
_cell.length_a   1.000
_cell.length_b   1.000
_cell.length_c   1.000
_cell.angle_alpha   90.00
_cell.angle_beta   90.00
_cell.angle_gamma   90.00
#
_symmetry.space_group_name_H-M   'P 1'
#
loop_
_entity.id
_entity.type
_entity.pdbx_description
1 polymer ?
#
loop_
_entity_poly.entity_id
_entity_poly.type
_entity_poly.pdbx_seq_one_letter_code
_entity_poly.pdbx_strand_id
1 'polypeptide(L)' 'MEGRKIVYKEERLRRNNRLSLMLNQREMRALGIFCNRYRVKNKSEFLRETIMKAIIKRFEEEHPTLWEENEPTLFNQNVS' A
#
# COMPACT_ATOMS: atom_id res chain seq x y z
N MET A 1 7.55 -15.31 29.00
CA MET A 1 6.29 -14.61 28.62
C MET A 1 6.34 -14.00 27.20
N GLU A 2 7.42 -14.20 26.44
CA GLU A 2 7.60 -13.63 25.07
C GLU A 2 6.76 -14.31 23.97
N GLY A 3 6.55 -15.64 24.07
CA GLY A 3 5.89 -16.41 23.01
C GLY A 3 4.41 -16.08 22.78
N ARG A 4 3.66 -15.64 23.81
CA ARG A 4 2.23 -15.29 23.64
C ARG A 4 2.03 -14.06 22.77
N LYS A 5 2.84 -13.00 22.93
CA LYS A 5 2.67 -11.74 22.19
C LYS A 5 2.89 -11.91 20.68
N ILE A 6 3.82 -12.77 20.27
CA ILE A 6 4.11 -13.03 18.86
C ILE A 6 2.92 -13.70 18.18
N VAL A 7 2.33 -14.71 18.82
CA VAL A 7 1.18 -15.46 18.28
C VAL A 7 -0.05 -14.56 18.07
N TYR A 8 -0.37 -13.69 19.03
CA TYR A 8 -1.49 -12.73 18.90
C TYR A 8 -1.29 -11.73 17.75
N LYS A 9 -0.05 -11.30 17.51
CA LYS A 9 0.27 -10.38 16.41
C LYS A 9 0.07 -11.05 15.05
N GLU A 10 0.47 -12.31 14.92
CA GLU A 10 0.30 -13.07 13.67
C GLU A 10 -1.17 -13.35 13.37
N GLU A 11 -1.98 -13.65 14.39
CA GLU A 11 -3.41 -13.91 14.21
C GLU A 11 -4.15 -12.69 13.65
N ARG A 12 -3.84 -11.49 14.14
CA ARG A 12 -4.46 -10.24 13.65
C ARG A 12 -4.03 -9.84 12.23
N LEU A 13 -2.92 -10.40 11.73
CA LEU A 13 -2.41 -10.15 10.39
C LEU A 13 -2.83 -11.24 9.37
N ARG A 14 -3.61 -12.24 9.82
CA ARG A 14 -4.17 -13.26 8.93
C ARG A 14 -5.12 -12.62 7.92
N ARG A 15 -4.91 -12.99 6.66
CA ARG A 15 -5.68 -12.47 5.52
C ARG A 15 -6.93 -13.32 5.33
N ASN A 16 -8.02 -12.95 6.02
CA ASN A 16 -9.26 -13.74 6.01
C ASN A 16 -10.32 -13.20 5.02
N ASN A 17 -10.12 -12.00 4.50
CA ASN A 17 -11.07 -11.35 3.59
C ASN A 17 -10.75 -11.68 2.13
N ARG A 18 -11.79 -12.04 1.35
CA ARG A 18 -11.67 -12.33 -0.08
C ARG A 18 -11.87 -11.07 -0.91
N LEU A 19 -10.94 -10.82 -1.83
CA LEU A 19 -11.07 -9.83 -2.90
C LEU A 19 -11.18 -10.56 -4.25
N SER A 20 -12.13 -10.17 -5.10
CA SER A 20 -12.26 -10.67 -6.47
C SER A 20 -12.25 -9.50 -7.44
N LEU A 21 -11.52 -9.63 -8.54
CA LEU A 21 -11.41 -8.62 -9.59
C LEU A 21 -11.78 -9.26 -10.93
N MET A 22 -12.61 -8.58 -11.70
CA MET A 22 -12.95 -8.97 -13.06
C MET A 22 -12.09 -8.16 -14.03
N LEU A 23 -11.50 -8.84 -15.01
CA LEU A 23 -10.66 -8.24 -16.04
C LEU A 23 -11.25 -8.56 -17.41
N ASN A 24 -11.21 -7.60 -18.32
CA ASN A 24 -11.53 -7.86 -19.72
C ASN A 24 -10.42 -8.71 -20.39
N GLN A 25 -10.69 -9.17 -21.61
CA GLN A 25 -9.78 -10.06 -22.32
C GLN A 25 -8.40 -9.43 -22.58
N ARG A 26 -8.31 -8.11 -22.79
CA ARG A 26 -7.05 -7.41 -23.04
C ARG A 26 -6.23 -7.30 -21.76
N GLU A 27 -6.86 -6.93 -20.67
CA GLU A 27 -6.25 -6.85 -19.33
C GLU A 27 -5.73 -8.21 -18.88
N MET A 28 -6.51 -9.28 -19.05
CA MET A 28 -6.09 -10.63 -18.69
C MET A 28 -4.84 -11.07 -19.48
N ARG A 29 -4.80 -10.78 -20.79
CA ARG A 29 -3.61 -11.06 -21.62
C ARG A 29 -2.41 -10.26 -21.17
N ALA A 30 -2.58 -8.96 -20.91
CA ALA A 30 -1.49 -8.10 -20.45
C ALA A 30 -0.92 -8.61 -19.11
N LEU A 31 -1.79 -8.97 -18.15
CA LEU A 31 -1.38 -9.56 -16.87
C LEU A 31 -0.61 -10.87 -17.09
N GLY A 32 -1.08 -11.74 -17.98
CA GLY A 32 -0.40 -12.99 -18.31
C GLY A 32 1.01 -12.77 -18.88
N ILE A 33 1.16 -11.86 -19.84
CA ILE A 33 2.45 -11.50 -20.43
C ILE A 33 3.39 -10.93 -19.37
N PHE A 34 2.89 -10.02 -18.53
CA PHE A 34 3.67 -9.43 -17.44
C PHE A 34 4.15 -10.52 -16.47
N CYS A 35 3.25 -11.37 -15.98
CA CYS A 35 3.61 -12.43 -15.05
C CYS A 35 4.65 -13.38 -15.63
N ASN A 36 4.54 -13.73 -16.92
CA ASN A 36 5.52 -14.58 -17.58
C ASN A 36 6.89 -13.89 -17.71
N ARG A 37 6.90 -12.64 -18.18
CA ARG A 37 8.13 -11.85 -18.38
C ARG A 37 8.93 -11.67 -17.09
N TYR A 38 8.24 -11.36 -15.99
CA TYR A 38 8.89 -11.07 -14.70
C TYR A 38 8.86 -12.25 -13.73
N ARG A 39 8.51 -13.46 -14.21
CA ARG A 39 8.49 -14.71 -13.43
C ARG A 39 7.67 -14.59 -12.13
N VAL A 40 6.53 -13.93 -12.20
CA VAL A 40 5.59 -13.79 -11.09
C VAL A 40 4.99 -15.16 -10.77
N LYS A 41 5.43 -15.77 -9.67
CA LYS A 41 4.97 -17.10 -9.23
C LYS A 41 3.56 -17.06 -8.62
N ASN A 42 3.23 -15.98 -7.93
CA ASN A 42 1.96 -15.81 -7.23
C ASN A 42 1.25 -14.53 -7.65
N LYS A 43 0.20 -14.67 -8.46
CA LYS A 43 -0.58 -13.54 -8.98
C LYS A 43 -1.31 -12.78 -7.88
N SER A 44 -1.87 -13.50 -6.90
CA SER A 44 -2.61 -12.90 -5.79
C SER A 44 -1.70 -12.05 -4.90
N GLU A 45 -0.48 -12.53 -4.66
CA GLU A 45 0.56 -11.78 -3.94
C GLU A 45 0.95 -10.51 -4.69
N PHE A 46 1.28 -10.65 -5.98
CA PHE A 46 1.65 -9.52 -6.83
C PHE A 46 0.55 -8.43 -6.87
N LEU A 47 -0.70 -8.83 -7.10
CA LEU A 47 -1.82 -7.90 -7.15
C LEU A 47 -2.03 -7.20 -5.80
N ARG A 48 -2.01 -7.95 -4.70
CA ARG A 48 -2.13 -7.39 -3.36
C ARG A 48 -1.06 -6.35 -3.08
N GLU A 49 0.21 -6.67 -3.35
CA GLU A 49 1.32 -5.74 -3.08
C GLU A 49 1.23 -4.49 -3.94
N THR A 50 0.89 -4.65 -5.21
CA THR A 50 0.77 -3.53 -6.14
C THR A 50 -0.34 -2.58 -5.68
N ILE A 51 -1.51 -3.12 -5.33
CA ILE A 51 -2.65 -2.34 -4.84
C ILE A 51 -2.31 -1.65 -3.50
N MET A 52 -1.77 -2.39 -2.53
CA MET A 52 -1.45 -1.83 -1.22
C MET A 52 -0.36 -0.77 -1.29
N LYS A 53 0.67 -0.95 -2.13
CA LYS A 53 1.70 0.08 -2.37
C LYS A 53 1.10 1.35 -2.98
N ALA A 54 0.19 1.21 -3.94
CA ALA A 54 -0.48 2.37 -4.54
C ALA A 54 -1.35 3.11 -3.52
N ILE A 55 -2.11 2.39 -2.69
CA ILE A 55 -2.94 2.97 -1.63
C ILE A 55 -2.08 3.71 -0.60
N ILE A 56 -1.04 3.07 -0.07
CA ILE A 56 -0.15 3.69 0.94
C ILE A 56 0.51 4.92 0.37
N LYS A 57 1.07 4.83 -0.84
CA LYS A 57 1.70 5.96 -1.52
C LYS A 57 0.73 7.14 -1.68
N ARG A 58 -0.52 6.86 -2.05
CA ARG A 58 -1.54 7.91 -2.18
C ARG A 58 -1.84 8.58 -0.84
N PHE A 59 -1.94 7.80 0.23
CA PHE A 59 -2.12 8.36 1.57
C PHE A 59 -0.91 9.18 2.04
N GLU A 60 0.31 8.75 1.73
CA GLU A 60 1.53 9.50 2.04
C GLU A 60 1.57 10.85 1.31
N GLU A 61 1.10 10.90 0.05
CA GLU A 61 1.02 12.14 -0.73
C GLU A 61 -0.09 13.09 -0.27
N GLU A 62 -1.19 12.58 0.29
CA GLU A 62 -2.32 13.39 0.78
C GLU A 62 -2.18 13.80 2.24
N HIS A 63 -1.34 13.10 3.01
CA HIS A 63 -1.13 13.44 4.40
C HIS A 63 -0.34 14.75 4.45
N PRO A 64 -0.85 15.81 5.10
CA PRO A 64 -0.09 17.03 5.28
C PRO A 64 1.24 16.65 5.92
N THR A 65 2.35 16.98 5.28
CA THR A 65 3.63 16.68 5.89
C THR A 65 3.74 17.52 7.15
N LEU A 66 4.25 16.95 8.24
CA LEU A 66 4.39 17.63 9.55
C LEU A 66 5.17 18.97 9.46
N TRP A 67 5.77 19.25 8.30
CA TRP A 67 6.64 20.37 7.99
C TRP A 67 6.02 21.37 7.00
N GLU A 68 4.89 21.06 6.34
CA GLU A 68 4.20 22.00 5.44
C GLU A 68 3.54 23.18 6.19
N GLU A 69 3.24 23.03 7.48
CA GLU A 69 2.70 24.12 8.31
C GLU A 69 3.76 25.14 8.76
N ASN A 70 5.05 24.89 8.52
CA ASN A 70 6.15 25.75 8.97
C ASN A 70 7.09 26.18 7.83
N GLU A 71 6.58 26.42 6.62
CA GLU A 71 7.28 27.41 5.79
C GLU A 71 7.08 28.77 6.46
N PRO A 72 8.15 29.46 6.89
CA PRO A 72 8.03 30.83 7.35
C PRO A 72 7.61 31.66 6.13
N THR A 73 6.30 31.82 5.96
CA THR A 73 5.78 32.82 5.03
C THR A 73 6.33 34.17 5.44
N LEU A 74 6.50 35.09 4.48
CA LEU A 74 6.95 36.47 4.72
C LEU A 74 6.15 37.23 5.82
N PHE A 75 5.01 36.68 6.25
CA PHE A 75 4.12 37.22 7.27
C PHE A 75 4.21 36.52 8.64
N ASN A 76 5.00 35.45 8.80
CA ASN A 76 5.22 34.78 10.10
C ASN A 76 6.28 35.48 10.98
N GLN A 77 6.69 36.69 10.61
CA GLN A 77 7.39 37.58 11.53
C GLN A 77 6.35 38.16 12.50
N ASN A 78 6.41 37.71 13.75
CA ASN A 78 5.81 38.31 14.95
C ASN A 78 4.50 37.65 15.44
N VAL A 79 4.66 36.76 16.41
CA VAL A 79 3.79 36.78 17.61
C VAL A 79 4.70 36.62 18.82
N SER A 80 4.59 37.60 19.73
CA SER A 80 5.41 37.83 20.92
C SER A 80 5.44 36.67 21.92
#